data_AF-A0A7Z7N7D2-F1
#
_entry.id   AF-A0A7Z7N7D2-F1
#
_cell.length_a   1.000
_cell.length_b   1.000
_cell.length_c   1.000
_cell.angle_alpha   90.00
_cell.angle_beta   90.00
_cell.angle_gamma   90.00
#
_symmetry.space_group_name_H-M   'P 1'
#
loop_
_entity.id
_entity.type
_entity.pdbx_description
1 polymer ?
#
loop_
_entity_poly.entity_id
_entity_poly.type
_entity_poly.pdbx_seq_one_letter_code
_entity_poly.pdbx_strand_id
1 'polypeptide(L)'
;MTVTIYVKGIVADYPELPPDFRSHLELIFTNNVNRVHSRTRVSAKPLSVKTQSFRLRTLCRSFVELRQIGFALQTPYALREKHIEGLVTLWHKEGQSPGTIENKLTYFRAFTKWINKPTVVKTLAEYIDPDEHNFRRSSVATEDKSWEGKGIDAVAILEEIVKTEPVVAVQMKLQVAFGLRVEESFLLRPKDAVRKDGKLNVVHGTKGGRARVVPMEFKMDVLLEAAQLSNRSTGSTIPDGYTKTQWRDHFYTVLKRHGVTKAGLGVTCHGLRHQFLQQMFEKYAGVPAPIKRSDQRADPALHREAMQAVVEAAGHSKAQKAGAYLSSYFVQRQLTSPKVSADQVRDAIAAAEGNISAAAKSLGISRQKVYRTLAADKPGASGMPHETALREQDGASRLPVAP
;
A
#
# COMPACT_ATOMS: atom_id res chain seq x y z
N MET A 1 3.77 -17.44 -25.86
CA MET A 1 4.44 -16.18 -26.20
C MET A 1 4.22 -15.16 -25.08
N THR A 2 5.26 -14.46 -24.64
CA THR A 2 5.13 -13.41 -23.62
C THR A 2 4.65 -12.13 -24.28
N VAL A 3 3.49 -11.60 -23.87
CA VAL A 3 3.00 -10.32 -24.39
C VAL A 3 3.87 -9.18 -23.84
N THR A 4 4.56 -8.49 -24.75
CA THR A 4 5.37 -7.30 -24.48
C THR A 4 4.61 -6.03 -24.84
N ILE A 5 4.83 -4.97 -24.08
CA ILE A 5 4.38 -3.64 -24.49
C ILE A 5 5.13 -3.14 -25.73
N TYR A 6 4.47 -2.30 -26.53
CA TYR A 6 5.11 -1.58 -27.64
C TYR A 6 6.10 -0.53 -27.11
N VAL A 7 7.38 -0.91 -27.00
CA VAL A 7 8.45 -0.10 -26.39
C VAL A 7 8.67 1.20 -27.17
N LYS A 8 8.74 1.13 -28.50
CA LYS A 8 8.98 2.28 -29.37
C LYS A 8 7.96 3.40 -29.15
N GLY A 9 6.67 3.05 -29.05
CA GLY A 9 5.63 4.03 -28.75
C GLY A 9 5.80 4.69 -27.39
N ILE A 10 6.17 3.92 -26.35
CA ILE A 10 6.41 4.47 -25.01
C ILE A 10 7.56 5.48 -25.02
N VAL A 11 8.63 5.21 -25.76
CA VAL A 11 9.78 6.13 -25.83
C VAL A 11 9.45 7.37 -26.67
N ALA A 12 8.64 7.20 -27.73
CA ALA A 12 8.19 8.30 -28.59
C ALA A 12 7.34 9.34 -27.83
N ASP A 13 6.61 8.93 -26.78
CA ASP A 13 5.81 9.81 -25.90
C ASP A 13 6.66 10.86 -25.12
N TYR A 14 7.99 10.84 -25.23
CA TYR A 14 8.92 11.74 -24.52
C TYR A 14 9.82 12.54 -25.49
N PRO A 15 9.28 13.53 -26.22
CA PRO A 15 10.03 14.34 -27.19
C PRO A 15 11.15 15.20 -26.57
N GLU A 16 11.13 15.43 -25.26
CA GLU A 16 12.16 16.20 -24.54
C GLU A 16 13.50 15.46 -24.43
N LEU A 17 13.52 14.16 -24.74
CA LEU A 17 14.73 13.35 -24.83
C LEU A 17 15.28 13.38 -26.28
N PRO A 18 16.58 13.65 -26.48
CA PRO A 18 17.18 13.66 -27.82
C PRO A 18 16.93 12.37 -28.60
N PRO A 19 16.82 12.41 -29.95
CA PRO A 19 16.60 11.22 -30.77
C PRO A 19 17.56 10.06 -30.46
N ASP A 20 18.86 10.32 -30.37
CA ASP A 20 19.86 9.29 -30.06
C ASP A 20 19.70 8.73 -28.64
N PHE A 21 19.28 9.56 -27.69
CA PHE A 21 18.99 9.12 -26.33
C PHE A 21 17.82 8.14 -26.32
N ARG A 22 16.76 8.46 -27.08
CA ARG A 22 15.57 7.62 -27.24
C ARG A 22 15.91 6.29 -27.92
N SER A 23 16.73 6.31 -28.97
CA SER A 23 17.21 5.08 -29.64
C SER A 23 17.94 4.15 -28.66
N HIS A 24 18.81 4.69 -27.80
CA HIS A 24 19.46 3.89 -26.76
C HIS A 24 18.48 3.35 -25.71
N LEU A 25 17.49 4.15 -25.27
CA LEU A 25 16.45 3.67 -24.36
C LEU A 25 15.62 2.54 -24.97
N GLU A 26 15.22 2.68 -26.24
CA GLU A 26 14.46 1.66 -26.97
C GLU A 26 15.23 0.32 -27.01
N LEU A 27 16.52 0.37 -27.32
CA LEU A 27 17.39 -0.82 -27.32
C LEU A 27 17.49 -1.46 -25.93
N ILE A 28 17.76 -0.66 -24.89
CA ILE A 28 17.85 -1.16 -23.51
C ILE A 28 16.52 -1.79 -23.09
N PHE A 29 15.40 -1.09 -23.34
CA PHE A 29 14.08 -1.53 -22.90
C PHE A 29 13.62 -2.78 -23.62
N THR A 30 13.76 -2.86 -24.94
CA THR A 30 13.32 -4.03 -25.73
C THR A 30 13.94 -5.33 -25.19
N ASN A 31 15.22 -5.29 -24.83
CA ASN A 31 15.95 -6.45 -24.29
C ASN A 31 15.60 -6.81 -22.83
N ASN A 32 14.95 -5.89 -22.10
CA ASN A 32 14.78 -6.00 -20.65
C ASN A 32 13.33 -5.83 -20.14
N VAL A 33 12.39 -5.47 -21.02
CA VAL A 33 11.02 -5.06 -20.65
C VAL A 33 10.22 -6.15 -19.93
N ASN A 34 10.52 -7.43 -20.16
CA ASN A 34 9.89 -8.55 -19.46
C ASN A 34 10.65 -9.03 -18.22
N ARG A 35 11.88 -8.56 -17.98
CA ARG A 35 12.74 -9.07 -16.91
C ARG A 35 12.16 -8.72 -15.54
N VAL A 36 11.94 -9.76 -14.74
CA VAL A 36 11.53 -9.65 -13.34
C VAL A 36 12.74 -9.25 -12.50
N HIS A 37 12.61 -8.17 -11.71
CA HIS A 37 13.67 -7.71 -10.82
C HIS A 37 13.53 -8.23 -9.38
N SER A 38 12.30 -8.55 -8.94
CA SER A 38 12.05 -8.99 -7.56
C SER A 38 12.66 -10.36 -7.30
N ARG A 39 13.50 -10.46 -6.26
CA ARG A 39 14.11 -11.71 -5.77
C ARG A 39 13.16 -12.57 -4.93
N THR A 40 12.12 -11.97 -4.35
CA THR A 40 11.18 -12.63 -3.44
C THR A 40 9.88 -13.05 -4.13
N ARG A 41 9.86 -13.04 -5.46
CA ARG A 41 8.66 -13.32 -6.24
C ARG A 41 8.49 -14.83 -6.40
N VAL A 42 7.33 -15.33 -5.98
CA VAL A 42 6.98 -16.77 -6.05
C VAL A 42 6.25 -17.14 -7.35
N SER A 43 5.77 -16.17 -8.12
CA SER A 43 5.05 -16.43 -9.37
C SER A 43 5.99 -16.59 -10.56
N ALA A 44 5.80 -17.66 -11.35
CA ALA A 44 6.46 -17.88 -12.63
C ALA A 44 5.86 -17.08 -13.80
N LYS A 45 4.70 -16.42 -13.62
CA LYS A 45 4.04 -15.66 -14.69
C LYS A 45 4.95 -14.53 -15.19
N PRO A 46 4.90 -14.13 -16.46
CA PRO A 46 5.60 -12.91 -16.91
C PRO A 46 5.13 -11.65 -16.17
N LEU A 47 5.90 -10.56 -16.28
CA LEU A 47 5.42 -9.24 -15.83
C LEU A 47 4.18 -8.83 -16.63
N SER A 48 3.17 -8.30 -15.96
CA SER A 48 2.01 -7.77 -16.68
C SER A 48 2.39 -6.57 -17.54
N VAL A 49 1.77 -6.43 -18.71
CA VAL A 49 1.94 -5.27 -19.61
C VAL A 49 1.80 -3.94 -18.87
N LYS A 50 0.87 -3.86 -17.90
CA LYS A 50 0.71 -2.70 -17.00
C LYS A 50 1.98 -2.41 -16.20
N THR A 51 2.61 -3.43 -15.61
CA THR A 51 3.87 -3.26 -14.84
C THR A 51 5.02 -2.86 -15.75
N GLN A 52 5.11 -3.47 -16.93
CA GLN A 52 6.10 -3.11 -17.95
C GLN A 52 5.96 -1.63 -18.31
N SER A 53 4.74 -1.19 -18.65
CA SER A 53 4.40 0.20 -18.99
C SER A 53 4.80 1.19 -17.90
N PHE A 54 4.37 0.95 -16.65
CA PHE A 54 4.68 1.85 -15.55
C PHE A 54 6.18 2.01 -15.34
N ARG A 55 6.92 0.91 -15.40
CA ARG A 55 8.38 0.93 -15.23
C ARG A 55 9.05 1.77 -16.33
N LEU A 56 8.73 1.51 -17.60
CA LEU A 56 9.35 2.23 -18.72
C LEU A 56 9.00 3.72 -18.71
N ARG A 57 7.72 4.06 -18.53
CA ARG A 57 7.25 5.46 -18.45
C ARG A 57 7.88 6.22 -17.28
N THR A 58 8.00 5.57 -16.13
CA THR A 58 8.67 6.18 -14.97
C THR A 58 10.14 6.48 -15.28
N LEU A 59 10.86 5.54 -15.91
CA LEU A 59 12.25 5.75 -16.29
C LEU A 59 12.39 6.89 -17.32
N CYS A 60 11.59 6.92 -18.38
CA CYS A 60 11.61 8.00 -19.36
C CYS A 60 11.32 9.35 -18.71
N ARG A 61 10.25 9.45 -17.91
CA ARG A 61 9.89 10.69 -17.21
C ARG A 61 11.02 11.16 -16.31
N SER A 62 11.68 10.26 -15.59
CA SER A 62 12.80 10.63 -14.73
C SER A 62 14.05 11.07 -15.49
N PHE A 63 14.28 10.60 -16.71
CA PHE A 63 15.32 11.20 -17.57
C PHE A 63 14.95 12.61 -18.04
N VAL A 64 13.67 12.89 -18.29
CA VAL A 64 13.20 14.26 -18.57
C VAL A 64 13.38 15.15 -17.32
N GLU A 65 12.99 14.67 -16.13
CA GLU A 65 13.20 15.36 -14.85
C GLU A 65 14.69 15.69 -14.62
N LEU A 66 15.61 14.77 -14.93
CA LEU A 66 17.05 15.03 -14.88
C LEU A 66 17.46 16.22 -15.73
N ARG A 67 16.99 16.30 -16.99
CA ARG A 67 17.29 17.44 -17.87
C ARG A 67 16.75 18.74 -17.29
N GLN A 68 15.55 18.73 -16.71
CA GLN A 68 14.92 19.90 -16.11
C GLN A 68 15.70 20.46 -14.91
N ILE A 69 16.39 19.60 -14.15
CA ILE A 69 17.25 20.01 -13.04
C ILE A 69 18.72 20.20 -13.44
N GLY A 70 19.01 20.37 -14.74
CA GLY A 70 20.34 20.70 -15.26
C GLY A 70 21.24 19.50 -15.61
N PHE A 71 20.78 18.26 -15.43
CA PHE A 71 21.50 17.06 -15.83
C PHE A 71 21.12 16.62 -17.26
N ALA A 72 21.69 17.31 -18.25
CA ALA A 72 21.50 17.01 -19.66
C ALA A 72 22.36 15.83 -20.16
N LEU A 73 22.07 14.60 -19.69
CA LEU A 73 22.79 13.40 -20.13
C LEU A 73 22.66 13.21 -21.65
N GLN A 74 23.80 12.99 -22.32
CA GLN A 74 23.84 12.71 -23.76
C GLN A 74 23.41 11.28 -24.09
N THR A 75 23.53 10.36 -23.13
CA THR A 75 23.17 8.95 -23.28
C THR A 75 22.65 8.36 -21.98
N PRO A 76 21.68 7.42 -22.00
CA PRO A 76 21.21 6.72 -20.80
C PRO A 76 22.33 5.97 -20.06
N TYR A 77 23.38 5.54 -20.77
CA TYR A 77 24.56 4.90 -20.18
C TYR A 77 25.38 5.85 -19.30
N ALA A 78 25.19 7.17 -19.39
CA ALA A 78 25.90 8.16 -18.59
C ALA A 78 25.34 8.33 -17.17
N LEU A 79 24.31 7.55 -16.79
CA LEU A 79 23.74 7.57 -15.43
C LEU A 79 24.82 7.23 -14.36
N ARG A 80 24.83 7.99 -13.27
CA ARG A 80 25.78 7.96 -12.14
C ARG A 80 25.02 8.30 -10.84
N GLU A 81 25.65 8.07 -9.69
CA GLU A 81 25.04 8.29 -8.36
C GLU A 81 24.49 9.71 -8.19
N LYS A 82 25.26 10.74 -8.55
CA LYS A 82 24.84 12.16 -8.47
C LYS A 82 23.52 12.47 -9.18
N HIS A 83 23.20 11.73 -10.25
CA HIS A 83 21.94 11.90 -10.97
C HIS A 83 20.76 11.31 -10.18
N ILE A 84 20.97 10.17 -9.53
CA ILE A 84 19.96 9.57 -8.64
C ILE A 84 19.73 10.47 -7.43
N GLU A 85 20.80 11.02 -6.85
CA GLU A 85 20.73 11.99 -5.74
C GLU A 85 19.91 13.22 -6.15
N GLY A 86 20.22 13.84 -7.29
CA GLY A 86 19.46 14.97 -7.82
C GLY A 86 17.97 14.67 -8.02
N LEU A 87 17.63 13.47 -8.53
CA LEU A 87 16.24 13.03 -8.67
C LEU A 87 15.53 12.84 -7.33
N VAL A 88 16.20 12.22 -6.35
CA VAL A 88 15.61 12.03 -5.03
C VAL A 88 15.37 13.37 -4.35
N THR A 89 16.31 14.31 -4.43
CA THR A 89 16.14 15.68 -3.95
C THR A 89 14.97 16.38 -4.61
N LEU A 90 14.83 16.27 -5.95
CA LEU A 90 13.68 16.81 -6.67
C LEU A 90 12.37 16.20 -6.17
N TRP A 91 12.25 14.88 -6.14
CA TRP A 91 11.00 14.22 -5.74
C TRP A 91 10.64 14.49 -4.28
N HIS A 92 11.63 14.62 -3.39
CA HIS A 92 11.41 15.01 -2.00
C HIS A 92 10.90 16.45 -1.92
N LYS A 93 11.51 17.39 -2.64
CA LYS A 93 11.06 18.79 -2.73
C LYS A 93 9.64 18.91 -3.28
N GLU A 94 9.25 18.05 -4.22
CA GLU A 94 7.89 17.96 -4.76
C GLU A 94 6.88 17.28 -3.81
N GLY A 95 7.30 16.86 -2.62
CA GLY A 95 6.43 16.24 -1.62
C GLY A 95 5.98 14.83 -2.00
N GLN A 96 6.70 14.12 -2.86
CA GLN A 96 6.36 12.73 -3.19
C GLN A 96 6.56 11.82 -1.98
N SER A 97 5.62 10.90 -1.75
CA SER A 97 5.68 10.00 -0.59
C SER A 97 6.91 9.07 -0.60
N PRO A 98 7.39 8.60 0.56
CA PRO A 98 8.49 7.63 0.64
C PRO A 98 8.28 6.40 -0.25
N GLY A 99 7.05 5.85 -0.26
CA GLY A 99 6.71 4.69 -1.08
C GLY A 99 6.75 4.97 -2.59
N THR A 100 6.48 6.21 -3.01
CA THR A 100 6.61 6.62 -4.40
C THR A 100 8.08 6.65 -4.81
N ILE A 101 8.93 7.32 -4.02
CA ILE A 101 10.37 7.43 -4.28
C ILE A 101 11.03 6.05 -4.27
N GLU A 102 10.74 5.20 -3.28
CA GLU A 102 11.27 3.82 -3.24
C GLU A 102 10.91 3.00 -4.48
N ASN A 103 9.69 3.16 -5.01
CA ASN A 103 9.28 2.48 -6.23
C ASN A 103 10.06 2.98 -7.45
N LYS A 104 10.29 4.30 -7.56
CA LYS A 104 11.14 4.88 -8.61
C LYS A 104 12.58 4.36 -8.50
N LEU A 105 13.16 4.36 -7.30
CA LEU A 105 14.49 3.79 -7.02
C LEU A 105 14.55 2.29 -7.38
N THR A 106 13.47 1.54 -7.14
CA THR A 106 13.39 0.12 -7.56
C THR A 106 13.47 -0.04 -9.07
N TYR A 107 12.84 0.84 -9.84
CA TYR A 107 12.97 0.84 -11.30
C TYR A 107 14.37 1.25 -11.75
N PHE A 108 14.99 2.22 -11.09
CA PHE A 108 16.39 2.59 -11.35
C PHE A 108 17.38 1.47 -11.00
N ARG A 109 17.16 0.68 -9.93
CA ARG A 109 17.97 -0.52 -9.64
C ARG A 109 17.86 -1.58 -10.74
N ALA A 110 16.65 -1.76 -11.30
CA ALA A 110 16.49 -2.63 -12.46
C ALA A 110 17.24 -2.08 -13.68
N PHE A 111 17.05 -0.79 -13.98
CA PHE A 111 17.67 -0.11 -15.12
C PHE A 111 19.20 -0.12 -15.06
N THR A 112 19.77 0.26 -13.92
CA THR A 112 21.23 0.28 -13.71
C THR A 112 21.86 -1.10 -13.84
N LYS A 113 21.15 -2.17 -13.43
CA LYS A 113 21.57 -3.54 -13.74
C LYS A 113 21.58 -3.84 -15.25
N TRP A 114 20.64 -3.30 -16.03
CA TRP A 114 20.59 -3.52 -17.48
C TRP A 114 21.73 -2.86 -18.24
N ILE A 115 22.30 -1.79 -17.68
CA ILE A 115 23.46 -1.07 -18.23
C ILE A 115 24.78 -1.41 -17.52
N ASN A 116 24.82 -2.54 -16.79
CA ASN A 116 26.00 -3.03 -16.06
C ASN A 116 26.58 -2.07 -15.00
N LYS A 117 25.72 -1.34 -14.28
CA LYS A 117 26.10 -0.43 -13.18
C LYS A 117 25.32 -0.70 -11.87
N PRO A 118 25.35 -1.92 -11.31
CA PRO A 118 24.42 -2.33 -10.25
C PRO A 118 24.52 -1.57 -8.92
N THR A 119 25.61 -0.83 -8.67
CA THR A 119 25.88 -0.13 -7.41
C THR A 119 25.42 1.34 -7.39
N VAL A 120 24.92 1.87 -8.51
CA VAL A 120 24.59 3.31 -8.66
C VAL A 120 23.42 3.79 -7.79
N VAL A 121 22.56 2.88 -7.33
CA VAL A 121 21.32 3.24 -6.61
C VAL A 121 21.38 2.73 -5.17
N LYS A 122 21.56 3.66 -4.23
CA LYS A 122 21.58 3.43 -2.78
C LYS A 122 20.18 3.17 -2.24
N THR A 123 20.06 2.87 -0.95
CA THR A 123 18.78 2.80 -0.24
C THR A 123 18.18 4.19 -0.03
N LEU A 124 16.87 4.28 0.25
CA LEU A 124 16.23 5.59 0.47
C LEU A 124 16.82 6.33 1.67
N ALA A 125 17.15 5.60 2.75
CA ALA A 125 17.71 6.17 3.97
C ALA A 125 19.11 6.77 3.78
N GLU A 126 19.84 6.35 2.74
CA GLU A 126 21.14 6.94 2.37
C GLU A 126 21.00 8.25 1.59
N TYR A 127 19.79 8.60 1.14
CA TYR A 127 19.51 9.85 0.44
C TYR A 127 18.75 10.87 1.29
N ILE A 128 17.87 10.39 2.17
CA ILE A 128 17.02 11.22 3.03
C ILE A 128 17.05 10.59 4.42
N ASP A 129 17.50 11.37 5.42
CA ASP A 129 17.44 10.94 6.80
C ASP A 129 15.97 10.73 7.21
N PRO A 130 15.58 9.49 7.56
CA PRO A 130 14.18 9.19 7.87
C PRO A 130 13.70 9.84 9.16
N ASP A 131 14.57 10.14 10.11
CA ASP A 131 14.24 10.70 11.41
C ASP A 131 14.17 12.22 11.36
N GLU A 132 15.10 12.87 10.65
CA GLU A 132 15.07 14.33 10.44
C GLU A 132 13.81 14.76 9.68
N HIS A 133 13.42 14.01 8.65
CA HIS A 133 12.31 14.38 7.77
C HIS A 133 11.01 13.62 8.04
N ASN A 134 10.97 12.77 9.08
CA ASN A 134 9.85 11.84 9.34
C ASN A 134 9.45 11.05 8.07
N PHE A 135 10.45 10.67 7.27
CA PHE A 135 10.28 10.20 5.90
C PHE A 135 10.34 8.67 5.79
N ARG A 136 9.52 8.00 6.60
CA ARG A 136 9.48 6.53 6.68
C ARG A 136 8.28 5.97 5.93
N ARG A 137 8.50 4.90 5.14
CA ARG A 137 7.41 4.16 4.53
C ARG A 137 6.68 3.33 5.59
N SER A 138 5.40 3.64 5.82
CA SER A 138 4.51 2.75 6.57
C SER A 138 3.76 1.80 5.63
N SER A 139 3.75 0.51 5.98
CA SER A 139 2.86 -0.49 5.36
C SER A 139 1.55 -0.68 6.13
N VAL A 140 1.37 0.07 7.22
CA VAL A 140 0.22 0.00 8.13
C VAL A 140 -0.63 1.25 7.93
N ALA A 141 -1.95 1.07 7.86
CA ALA A 141 -2.89 2.18 7.69
C ALA A 141 -2.79 3.16 8.88
N THR A 142 -2.71 4.44 8.58
CA THR A 142 -2.70 5.53 9.57
C THR A 142 -4.03 6.28 9.64
N GLU A 143 -4.78 6.25 8.54
CA GLU A 143 -6.09 6.87 8.37
C GLU A 143 -7.14 5.82 7.94
N ASP A 144 -8.38 5.97 8.42
CA ASP A 144 -9.48 5.15 7.94
C ASP A 144 -9.89 5.61 6.53
N LYS A 145 -9.89 4.66 5.59
CA LYS A 145 -10.24 4.86 4.17
C LYS A 145 -11.57 4.21 3.80
N SER A 146 -12.24 3.57 4.76
CA SER A 146 -13.60 3.06 4.57
C SER A 146 -14.56 4.22 4.29
N TRP A 147 -15.66 3.93 3.58
CA TRP A 147 -16.68 4.95 3.33
C TRP A 147 -17.40 5.31 4.63
N GLU A 148 -17.74 4.29 5.42
CA GLU A 148 -18.28 4.44 6.77
C GLU A 148 -17.38 5.31 7.67
N GLY A 149 -16.07 5.09 7.69
CA GLY A 149 -15.12 5.91 8.46
C GLY A 149 -14.98 7.35 7.94
N LYS A 150 -15.53 7.66 6.77
CA LYS A 150 -15.64 9.01 6.21
C LYS A 150 -17.08 9.56 6.28
N GLY A 151 -18.00 8.86 6.92
CA GLY A 151 -19.40 9.26 7.03
C GLY A 151 -20.17 9.22 5.70
N ILE A 152 -19.69 8.44 4.72
CA ILE A 152 -20.31 8.33 3.41
C ILE A 152 -21.31 7.18 3.40
N ASP A 153 -22.58 7.49 3.11
CA ASP A 153 -23.61 6.49 2.86
C ASP A 153 -23.43 5.83 1.49
N ALA A 154 -22.91 4.61 1.50
CA ALA A 154 -22.71 3.84 0.29
C ALA A 154 -24.03 3.46 -0.40
N VAL A 155 -25.11 3.26 0.37
CA VAL A 155 -26.41 2.84 -0.15
C VAL A 155 -27.00 3.97 -1.00
N ALA A 156 -27.08 5.18 -0.46
CA ALA A 156 -27.61 6.34 -1.17
C ALA A 156 -26.87 6.61 -2.51
N ILE A 157 -25.53 6.49 -2.53
CA ILE A 157 -24.75 6.66 -3.76
C ILE A 157 -25.05 5.54 -4.77
N LEU A 158 -25.18 4.30 -4.31
CA LEU A 158 -25.49 3.17 -5.19
C LEU A 158 -26.91 3.27 -5.78
N GLU A 159 -27.86 3.73 -5.00
CA GLU A 159 -29.24 4.00 -5.44
C GLU A 159 -29.30 5.12 -6.48
N GLU A 160 -28.40 6.09 -6.42
CA GLU A 160 -28.32 7.12 -7.46
C GLU A 160 -27.64 6.59 -8.74
N ILE A 161 -26.54 5.85 -8.61
CA ILE A 161 -25.81 5.30 -9.75
C ILE A 161 -26.67 4.28 -10.51
N VAL A 162 -27.42 3.42 -9.83
CA VAL A 162 -28.18 2.33 -10.48
C VAL A 162 -29.26 2.85 -11.45
N LYS A 163 -29.77 4.07 -11.23
CA LYS A 163 -30.78 4.71 -12.11
C LYS A 163 -30.30 4.89 -13.54
N THR A 164 -28.99 5.10 -13.73
CA THR A 164 -28.39 5.39 -15.05
C THR A 164 -27.34 4.37 -15.45
N GLU A 165 -26.65 3.76 -14.50
CA GLU A 165 -25.46 2.94 -14.71
C GLU A 165 -25.57 1.62 -13.92
N PRO A 166 -26.54 0.74 -14.23
CA PRO A 166 -26.84 -0.46 -13.44
C PRO A 166 -25.66 -1.43 -13.32
N VAL A 167 -24.85 -1.57 -14.37
CA VAL A 167 -23.67 -2.45 -14.34
C VAL A 167 -22.55 -1.88 -13.46
N VAL A 168 -22.38 -0.55 -13.43
CA VAL A 168 -21.44 0.10 -12.50
C VAL A 168 -21.91 -0.10 -11.06
N ALA A 169 -23.21 0.11 -10.81
CA ALA A 169 -23.81 -0.10 -9.49
C ALA A 169 -23.62 -1.54 -9.00
N VAL A 170 -23.95 -2.56 -9.80
CA VAL A 170 -23.78 -3.96 -9.37
C VAL A 170 -22.31 -4.31 -9.11
N GLN A 171 -21.37 -3.78 -9.91
CA GLN A 171 -19.93 -3.97 -9.67
C GLN A 171 -19.45 -3.32 -8.37
N MET A 172 -20.04 -2.20 -7.97
CA MET A 172 -19.77 -1.60 -6.66
C MET A 172 -20.45 -2.38 -5.53
N LYS A 173 -21.70 -2.85 -5.72
CA LYS A 173 -22.37 -3.74 -4.75
C LYS A 173 -21.56 -5.01 -4.48
N LEU A 174 -20.96 -5.61 -5.51
CA LEU A 174 -20.04 -6.74 -5.37
C LEU A 174 -18.80 -6.40 -4.53
N GLN A 175 -18.29 -5.17 -4.64
CA GLN A 175 -17.18 -4.69 -3.82
C GLN A 175 -17.58 -4.47 -2.35
N VAL A 176 -18.78 -3.96 -2.10
CA VAL A 176 -19.37 -3.87 -0.74
C VAL A 176 -19.55 -5.26 -0.14
N ALA A 177 -20.22 -6.14 -0.88
CA ALA A 177 -20.65 -7.45 -0.40
C ALA A 177 -19.47 -8.39 -0.09
N PHE A 178 -18.45 -8.40 -0.94
CA PHE A 178 -17.38 -9.41 -0.93
C PHE A 178 -15.97 -8.82 -0.86
N GLY A 179 -15.88 -7.51 -0.65
CA GLY A 179 -14.61 -6.77 -0.60
C GLY A 179 -13.82 -6.91 -1.89
N LEU A 180 -14.43 -7.09 -3.06
CA LEU A 180 -13.70 -7.27 -4.32
C LEU A 180 -12.81 -6.06 -4.65
N ARG A 181 -11.73 -6.28 -5.40
CA ARG A 181 -11.07 -5.18 -6.11
C ARG A 181 -11.91 -4.80 -7.32
N VAL A 182 -11.83 -3.56 -7.78
CA VAL A 182 -12.49 -3.09 -9.01
C VAL A 182 -12.26 -4.04 -10.20
N GLU A 183 -11.03 -4.49 -10.43
CA GLU A 183 -10.76 -5.42 -11.54
C GLU A 183 -11.31 -6.84 -11.29
N GLU A 184 -11.42 -7.26 -10.01
CA GLU A 184 -12.07 -8.51 -9.64
C GLU A 184 -13.59 -8.42 -9.82
N SER A 185 -14.23 -7.28 -9.53
CA SER A 185 -15.66 -7.10 -9.76
C SER A 185 -16.00 -7.10 -11.24
N PHE A 186 -15.20 -6.44 -12.09
CA PHE A 186 -15.38 -6.44 -13.55
C PHE A 186 -15.31 -7.86 -14.13
N LEU A 187 -14.31 -8.63 -13.71
CA LEU A 187 -14.04 -9.93 -14.30
C LEU A 187 -14.71 -11.09 -13.55
N LEU A 188 -15.47 -10.81 -12.48
CA LEU A 188 -16.24 -11.82 -11.77
C LEU A 188 -17.21 -12.50 -12.74
N ARG A 189 -17.27 -13.82 -12.68
CA ARG A 189 -18.24 -14.64 -13.39
C ARG A 189 -19.21 -15.25 -12.38
N PRO A 190 -20.36 -14.62 -12.10
CA PRO A 190 -21.20 -15.00 -10.97
C PRO A 190 -21.61 -16.47 -10.97
N LYS A 191 -22.00 -17.01 -12.15
CA LYS A 191 -22.41 -18.41 -12.31
C LYS A 191 -21.30 -19.43 -12.00
N ASP A 192 -20.05 -19.08 -12.28
CA ASP A 192 -18.89 -19.95 -12.08
C ASP A 192 -18.23 -19.75 -10.70
N ALA A 193 -18.47 -18.59 -10.08
CA ALA A 193 -17.79 -18.19 -8.85
C ALA A 193 -18.43 -18.79 -7.60
N VAL A 194 -19.72 -19.15 -7.62
CA VAL A 194 -20.42 -19.72 -6.47
C VAL A 194 -19.97 -21.17 -6.24
N ARG A 195 -19.51 -21.45 -5.01
CA ARG A 195 -19.12 -22.81 -4.58
C ARG A 195 -20.23 -23.45 -3.75
N LYS A 196 -20.26 -24.78 -3.75
CA LYS A 196 -21.21 -25.58 -2.96
C LYS A 196 -21.06 -25.40 -1.44
N ASP A 197 -19.90 -24.94 -0.96
CA ASP A 197 -19.61 -24.71 0.47
C ASP A 197 -19.99 -23.31 0.96
N GLY A 198 -20.85 -22.59 0.24
CA GLY A 198 -21.31 -21.25 0.64
C GLY A 198 -20.24 -20.16 0.52
N LYS A 199 -19.21 -20.39 -0.29
CA LYS A 199 -18.13 -19.43 -0.55
C LYS A 199 -18.12 -18.98 -2.00
N LEU A 200 -17.59 -17.79 -2.23
CA LEU A 200 -17.33 -17.25 -3.56
C LEU A 200 -15.86 -17.45 -3.92
N ASN A 201 -15.59 -18.07 -5.07
CA ASN A 201 -14.27 -18.27 -5.64
C ASN A 201 -13.88 -17.06 -6.51
N VAL A 202 -12.91 -16.27 -6.07
CA VAL A 202 -12.42 -15.09 -6.79
C VAL A 202 -11.12 -15.45 -7.50
N VAL A 203 -11.21 -15.75 -8.80
CA VAL A 203 -10.08 -16.17 -9.64
C VAL A 203 -9.68 -15.07 -10.62
N HIS A 204 -10.66 -14.55 -11.35
CA HIS A 204 -10.44 -13.56 -12.41
C HIS A 204 -10.21 -12.15 -11.83
N GLY A 205 -9.36 -11.36 -12.50
CA GLY A 205 -9.00 -10.01 -12.06
C GLY A 205 -8.11 -9.92 -10.81
N THR A 206 -7.75 -11.06 -10.21
CA THR A 206 -6.90 -11.09 -9.02
C THR A 206 -5.49 -10.56 -9.32
N LYS A 207 -4.97 -9.73 -8.40
CA LYS A 207 -3.63 -9.19 -8.52
C LYS A 207 -2.59 -10.32 -8.46
N GLY A 208 -1.77 -10.44 -9.51
CA GLY A 208 -0.78 -11.52 -9.63
C GLY A 208 -1.37 -12.89 -9.96
N GLY A 209 -2.68 -12.97 -10.24
CA GLY A 209 -3.37 -14.23 -10.56
C GLY A 209 -3.48 -15.18 -9.37
N ARG A 210 -3.49 -14.66 -8.14
CA ARG A 210 -3.67 -15.45 -6.92
C ARG A 210 -5.15 -15.54 -6.60
N ALA A 211 -5.73 -16.71 -6.81
CA ALA A 211 -7.10 -17.00 -6.41
C ALA A 211 -7.28 -16.86 -4.89
N ARG A 212 -8.47 -16.45 -4.48
CA ARG A 212 -8.88 -16.37 -3.07
C ARG A 212 -10.35 -16.72 -2.94
N VAL A 213 -10.76 -17.09 -1.74
CA VAL A 213 -12.15 -17.42 -1.41
C VAL A 213 -12.68 -16.41 -0.41
N VAL A 214 -13.95 -16.08 -0.51
CA VAL A 214 -14.64 -15.22 0.47
C VAL A 214 -15.97 -15.83 0.88
N PRO A 215 -16.36 -15.71 2.16
CA PRO A 215 -17.69 -16.12 2.61
C PRO A 215 -18.78 -15.38 1.82
N MET A 216 -19.79 -16.12 1.34
CA MET A 216 -20.94 -15.52 0.67
C MET A 216 -21.96 -14.99 1.67
N GLU A 217 -22.17 -15.72 2.77
CA GLU A 217 -23.17 -15.41 3.79
C GLU A 217 -24.56 -15.17 3.14
N PHE A 218 -25.35 -14.22 3.63
CA PHE A 218 -26.69 -13.90 3.11
C PHE A 218 -26.67 -12.89 1.95
N LYS A 219 -25.63 -12.89 1.11
CA LYS A 219 -25.41 -11.89 0.05
C LYS A 219 -25.66 -12.44 -1.36
N MET A 220 -26.51 -13.46 -1.48
CA MET A 220 -26.80 -14.13 -2.75
C MET A 220 -27.48 -13.19 -3.76
N ASP A 221 -28.33 -12.26 -3.30
CA ASP A 221 -29.10 -11.37 -4.18
C ASP A 221 -28.21 -10.51 -5.08
N VAL A 222 -27.08 -10.03 -4.54
CA VAL A 222 -26.09 -9.26 -5.32
C VAL A 222 -25.45 -10.11 -6.41
N LEU A 223 -25.25 -11.41 -6.17
CA LEU A 223 -24.72 -12.34 -7.18
C LEU A 223 -25.77 -12.68 -8.25
N LEU A 224 -27.04 -12.78 -7.87
CA LEU A 224 -28.15 -12.96 -8.82
C LEU A 224 -28.30 -11.73 -9.73
N GLU A 225 -28.30 -10.52 -9.15
CA GLU A 225 -28.29 -9.26 -9.90
C GLU A 225 -27.09 -9.21 -10.87
N ALA A 226 -25.89 -9.55 -10.38
CA ALA A 226 -24.69 -9.59 -11.22
C ALA A 226 -24.80 -10.63 -12.34
N ALA A 227 -25.40 -11.80 -12.08
CA ALA A 227 -25.57 -12.87 -13.06
C ALA A 227 -26.53 -12.46 -14.19
N GLN A 228 -27.57 -11.68 -13.88
CA GLN A 228 -28.51 -11.15 -14.86
C GLN A 228 -27.86 -10.12 -15.80
N LEU A 229 -26.93 -9.33 -15.25
CA LEU A 229 -26.19 -8.29 -16.00
C LEU A 229 -24.87 -8.79 -16.61
N SER A 230 -24.57 -10.09 -16.51
CA SER A 230 -23.31 -10.64 -16.98
C SER A 230 -23.26 -10.74 -18.52
N ASN A 231 -22.08 -10.45 -19.05
CA ASN A 231 -21.68 -10.64 -20.44
C ASN A 231 -22.06 -12.03 -20.95
N ARG A 232 -22.74 -12.10 -22.09
CA ARG A 232 -23.25 -13.38 -22.61
C ARG A 232 -22.15 -14.31 -23.08
N SER A 233 -21.07 -13.76 -23.64
CA SER A 233 -19.97 -14.53 -24.23
C SER A 233 -18.91 -14.93 -23.21
N THR A 234 -18.55 -14.02 -22.31
CA THR A 234 -17.46 -14.22 -21.34
C THR A 234 -17.93 -14.64 -19.97
N GLY A 235 -19.22 -14.47 -19.66
CA GLY A 235 -19.80 -14.66 -18.32
C GLY A 235 -19.36 -13.61 -17.29
N SER A 236 -18.50 -12.65 -17.65
CA SER A 236 -18.01 -11.63 -16.73
C SER A 236 -19.02 -10.49 -16.56
N THR A 237 -18.85 -9.60 -15.57
CA THR A 237 -19.74 -8.43 -15.43
C THR A 237 -19.34 -7.24 -16.33
N ILE A 238 -18.33 -7.36 -17.20
CA ILE A 238 -18.04 -6.34 -18.22
C ILE A 238 -19.11 -6.42 -19.31
N PRO A 239 -19.86 -5.35 -19.62
CA PRO A 239 -20.90 -5.39 -20.65
C PRO A 239 -20.40 -5.83 -22.03
N ASP A 240 -21.30 -6.37 -22.84
CA ASP A 240 -21.03 -6.70 -24.24
C ASP A 240 -20.55 -5.46 -25.02
N GLY A 241 -19.62 -5.67 -25.97
CA GLY A 241 -19.05 -4.59 -26.79
C GLY A 241 -17.90 -3.81 -26.14
N TYR A 242 -17.59 -4.03 -24.86
CA TYR A 242 -16.49 -3.33 -24.18
C TYR A 242 -15.24 -4.20 -24.05
N THR A 243 -14.08 -3.61 -24.37
CA THR A 243 -12.81 -4.12 -23.84
C THR A 243 -12.69 -3.76 -22.36
N LYS A 244 -11.85 -4.51 -21.62
CA LYS A 244 -11.56 -4.20 -20.20
C LYS A 244 -11.06 -2.78 -19.99
N THR A 245 -10.24 -2.24 -20.91
CA THR A 245 -9.71 -0.88 -20.80
C THR A 245 -10.82 0.15 -20.97
N GLN A 246 -11.63 0.03 -22.04
CA GLN A 246 -12.77 0.92 -22.27
C GLN A 246 -13.75 0.89 -21.08
N TRP A 247 -14.11 -0.30 -20.60
CA TRP A 247 -15.03 -0.42 -19.46
C TRP A 247 -14.47 0.20 -18.19
N ARG A 248 -13.17 -0.01 -17.92
CA ARG A 248 -12.52 0.61 -16.76
C ARG A 248 -12.59 2.13 -16.84
N ASP A 249 -12.33 2.71 -18.01
CA ASP A 249 -12.32 4.16 -18.19
C ASP A 249 -13.75 4.74 -18.09
N HIS A 250 -14.76 4.02 -18.61
CA HIS A 250 -16.18 4.33 -18.37
C HIS A 250 -16.54 4.30 -16.88
N PHE A 251 -16.20 3.21 -16.18
CA PHE A 251 -16.46 3.04 -14.75
C PHE A 251 -15.89 4.20 -13.93
N TYR A 252 -14.63 4.59 -14.14
CA TYR A 252 -14.05 5.74 -13.42
C TYR A 252 -14.65 7.08 -13.83
N THR A 253 -15.15 7.21 -15.06
CA THR A 253 -15.89 8.40 -15.51
C THR A 253 -17.21 8.53 -14.75
N VAL A 254 -17.95 7.43 -14.59
CA VAL A 254 -19.16 7.39 -13.76
C VAL A 254 -18.84 7.72 -12.31
N LEU A 255 -17.82 7.09 -11.71
CA LEU A 255 -17.40 7.42 -10.34
C LEU A 255 -17.07 8.91 -10.17
N LYS A 256 -16.39 9.52 -11.14
CA LYS A 256 -16.08 10.95 -11.13
C LYS A 256 -17.35 11.80 -11.20
N ARG A 257 -18.33 11.43 -12.04
CA ARG A 257 -19.63 12.11 -12.17
C ARG A 257 -20.39 12.15 -10.84
N HIS A 258 -20.35 11.06 -10.08
CA HIS A 258 -20.99 10.97 -8.76
C HIS A 258 -20.07 11.40 -7.60
N GLY A 259 -18.97 12.08 -7.88
CA GLY A 259 -18.08 12.62 -6.85
C GLY A 259 -17.23 11.59 -6.10
N VAL A 260 -17.26 10.30 -6.48
CA VAL A 260 -16.51 9.19 -5.87
C VAL A 260 -15.01 9.27 -6.24
N THR A 261 -14.39 10.35 -5.78
CA THR A 261 -12.97 10.66 -5.96
C THR A 261 -12.44 11.31 -4.69
N LYS A 262 -11.12 11.29 -4.51
CA LYS A 262 -10.49 11.93 -3.35
C LYS A 262 -10.79 13.44 -3.28
N ALA A 263 -10.94 14.11 -4.43
CA ALA A 263 -11.24 15.54 -4.49
C ALA A 263 -12.73 15.87 -4.30
N GLY A 264 -13.63 14.94 -4.64
CA GLY A 264 -15.07 15.08 -4.41
C GLY A 264 -15.42 14.68 -2.99
N LEU A 265 -15.91 13.45 -2.81
CA LEU A 265 -16.37 12.92 -1.53
C LEU A 265 -15.25 12.52 -0.55
N GLY A 266 -13.98 12.80 -0.85
CA GLY A 266 -12.85 12.39 0.00
C GLY A 266 -12.56 10.88 -0.02
N VAL A 267 -13.30 10.10 -0.82
CA VAL A 267 -13.20 8.63 -0.89
C VAL A 267 -12.86 8.15 -2.29
N THR A 268 -12.45 6.88 -2.39
CA THR A 268 -12.36 6.18 -3.67
C THR A 268 -13.15 4.88 -3.58
N CYS A 269 -13.49 4.28 -4.70
CA CYS A 269 -14.16 2.98 -4.72
C CYS A 269 -13.39 1.89 -3.95
N HIS A 270 -12.06 1.99 -3.87
CA HIS A 270 -11.25 1.06 -3.07
C HIS A 270 -11.57 1.12 -1.56
N GLY A 271 -12.13 2.22 -1.07
CA GLY A 271 -12.59 2.36 0.31
C GLY A 271 -13.67 1.35 0.70
N LEU A 272 -14.50 0.89 -0.25
CA LEU A 272 -15.50 -0.17 0.00
C LEU A 272 -14.83 -1.48 0.43
N ARG A 273 -13.68 -1.80 -0.18
CA ARG A 273 -12.88 -2.96 0.23
C ARG A 273 -12.24 -2.77 1.61
N HIS A 274 -11.81 -1.56 1.96
CA HIS A 274 -11.34 -1.28 3.32
C HIS A 274 -12.45 -1.55 4.32
N GLN A 275 -13.65 -1.05 4.05
CA GLN A 275 -14.82 -1.24 4.90
C GLN A 275 -15.16 -2.72 5.09
N PHE A 276 -15.28 -3.49 4.00
CA PHE A 276 -15.57 -4.92 4.08
C PHE A 276 -14.55 -5.67 4.96
N LEU A 277 -13.25 -5.40 4.82
CA LEU A 277 -12.23 -6.09 5.59
C LEU A 277 -12.20 -5.65 7.06
N GLN A 278 -12.57 -4.40 7.36
CA GLN A 278 -12.75 -3.91 8.73
C GLN A 278 -13.97 -4.55 9.40
N GLN A 279 -15.10 -4.62 8.72
CA GLN A 279 -16.32 -5.28 9.20
C GLN A 279 -16.10 -6.79 9.40
N MET A 280 -15.35 -7.42 8.50
CA MET A 280 -14.94 -8.81 8.66
C MET A 280 -14.08 -8.98 9.92
N PHE A 281 -13.08 -8.12 10.14
CA PHE A 281 -12.30 -8.18 11.37
C PHE A 281 -13.21 -8.09 12.60
N GLU A 282 -14.11 -7.11 12.63
CA GLU A 282 -15.01 -6.88 13.76
C GLU A 282 -15.93 -8.07 14.04
N LYS A 283 -16.46 -8.71 13.00
CA LYS A 283 -17.26 -9.93 13.11
C LYS A 283 -16.54 -11.07 13.84
N TYR A 284 -15.27 -11.31 13.51
CA TYR A 284 -14.49 -12.40 14.12
C TYR A 284 -13.86 -11.98 15.47
N ALA A 285 -13.49 -10.72 15.62
CA ALA A 285 -12.83 -10.21 16.81
C ALA A 285 -13.82 -9.82 17.93
N GLY A 286 -15.10 -9.59 17.59
CA GLY A 286 -16.11 -9.06 18.51
C GLY A 286 -15.93 -7.59 18.87
N VAL A 287 -14.94 -6.90 18.30
CA VAL A 287 -14.64 -5.48 18.55
C VAL A 287 -14.19 -4.79 17.26
N PRO A 288 -14.35 -3.46 17.15
CA PRO A 288 -13.90 -2.73 15.96
C PRO A 288 -12.42 -2.91 15.64
N ALA A 289 -12.08 -2.86 14.35
CA ALA A 289 -10.70 -2.91 13.88
C ALA A 289 -9.85 -1.79 14.49
N PRO A 290 -8.53 -1.98 14.72
CA PRO A 290 -7.69 -0.97 15.36
C PRO A 290 -7.78 0.41 14.70
N ILE A 291 -7.89 0.48 13.37
CA ILE A 291 -8.03 1.71 12.59
C ILE A 291 -9.25 2.56 12.98
N LYS A 292 -10.30 1.94 13.56
CA LYS A 292 -11.50 2.63 14.08
C LYS A 292 -11.25 3.35 15.40
N ARG A 293 -10.10 3.10 16.05
CA ARG A 293 -9.67 3.75 17.31
C ARG A 293 -10.67 3.56 18.45
N SER A 294 -11.36 2.43 18.49
CA SER A 294 -12.13 2.01 19.66
C SER A 294 -11.19 1.69 20.83
N ASP A 295 -11.65 1.97 22.05
CA ASP A 295 -10.95 1.59 23.29
C ASP A 295 -11.04 0.08 23.56
N GLN A 296 -11.94 -0.61 22.89
CA GLN A 296 -12.11 -2.05 23.00
C GLN A 296 -10.96 -2.81 22.35
N ARG A 297 -10.59 -3.94 22.97
CA ARG A 297 -9.57 -4.85 22.45
C ARG A 297 -10.10 -6.26 22.45
N ALA A 298 -9.87 -6.94 21.34
CA ALA A 298 -10.22 -8.35 21.23
C ALA A 298 -9.29 -9.17 22.13
N ASP A 299 -9.81 -10.31 22.58
CA ASP A 299 -8.96 -11.38 23.11
C ASP A 299 -7.82 -11.71 22.10
N PRO A 300 -6.59 -11.98 22.55
CA PRO A 300 -5.47 -12.27 21.63
C PRO A 300 -5.72 -13.41 20.65
N ALA A 301 -6.49 -14.45 21.02
CA ALA A 301 -6.82 -15.55 20.12
C ALA A 301 -7.81 -15.10 19.04
N LEU A 302 -8.90 -14.42 19.43
CA LEU A 302 -9.88 -13.85 18.49
C LEU A 302 -9.26 -12.82 17.55
N HIS A 303 -8.32 -12.00 18.07
CA HIS A 303 -7.57 -11.06 17.24
C HIS A 303 -6.76 -11.78 16.16
N ARG A 304 -6.06 -12.86 16.52
CA ARG A 304 -5.27 -13.66 15.56
C ARG A 304 -6.16 -14.32 14.52
N GLU A 305 -7.29 -14.87 14.93
CA GLU A 305 -8.28 -15.48 14.04
C GLU A 305 -8.85 -14.45 13.05
N ALA A 306 -9.30 -13.30 13.54
CA ALA A 306 -9.81 -12.21 12.72
C ALA A 306 -8.77 -11.69 11.71
N MET A 307 -7.51 -11.54 12.15
CA MET A 307 -6.41 -11.18 11.26
C MET A 307 -6.19 -12.22 10.17
N GLN A 308 -6.21 -13.52 10.50
CA GLN A 308 -6.05 -14.59 9.52
C GLN A 308 -7.20 -14.60 8.50
N ALA A 309 -8.45 -14.49 8.96
CA ALA A 309 -9.63 -14.41 8.09
C ALA A 309 -9.53 -13.23 7.12
N VAL A 310 -9.10 -12.05 7.59
CA VAL A 310 -8.90 -10.86 6.75
C VAL A 310 -7.77 -11.05 5.75
N VAL A 311 -6.68 -11.75 6.10
CA VAL A 311 -5.56 -12.01 5.19
C VAL A 311 -5.97 -12.92 4.04
N GLU A 312 -6.70 -13.98 4.37
CA GLU A 312 -7.24 -14.94 3.40
C GLU A 312 -8.26 -14.27 2.48
N ALA A 313 -9.23 -13.57 3.06
CA ALA A 313 -10.20 -12.78 2.33
C ALA A 313 -9.52 -11.68 1.51
N ALA A 314 -8.40 -11.09 1.97
CA ALA A 314 -7.69 -10.10 1.18
C ALA A 314 -6.89 -10.70 -0.01
N GLY A 315 -6.72 -12.03 -0.03
CA GLY A 315 -5.83 -12.73 -0.96
C GLY A 315 -4.36 -12.41 -0.70
N HIS A 316 -3.99 -12.13 0.54
CA HIS A 316 -2.64 -11.80 0.95
C HIS A 316 -1.85 -13.05 1.38
N SER A 317 -0.53 -13.02 1.21
CA SER A 317 0.36 -14.14 1.54
C SER A 317 1.03 -14.02 2.91
N LYS A 318 0.89 -12.86 3.58
CA LYS A 318 1.54 -12.55 4.86
C LYS A 318 0.54 -11.81 5.75
N ALA A 319 0.48 -12.17 7.02
CA ALA A 319 -0.43 -11.59 8.00
C ALA A 319 -0.28 -10.06 8.12
N GLN A 320 0.96 -9.58 8.15
CA GLN A 320 1.31 -8.16 8.25
C GLN A 320 0.65 -7.28 7.17
N LYS A 321 0.27 -7.84 6.00
CA LYS A 321 -0.38 -7.06 4.94
C LYS A 321 -1.83 -6.69 5.27
N ALA A 322 -2.46 -7.32 6.26
CA ALA A 322 -3.77 -6.88 6.76
C ALA A 322 -3.69 -5.53 7.47
N GLY A 323 -2.53 -5.16 8.02
CA GLY A 323 -2.29 -3.85 8.63
C GLY A 323 -2.55 -2.68 7.67
N ALA A 324 -2.47 -2.90 6.35
CA ALA A 324 -2.83 -1.90 5.34
C ALA A 324 -4.34 -1.56 5.30
N TYR A 325 -5.20 -2.39 5.89
CA TYR A 325 -6.64 -2.14 6.01
C TYR A 325 -7.07 -1.90 7.46
N LEU A 326 -6.44 -2.60 8.41
CA LEU A 326 -6.86 -2.67 9.82
C LEU A 326 -6.02 -1.81 10.77
N SER A 327 -4.85 -1.37 10.34
CA SER A 327 -3.81 -0.78 11.21
C SER A 327 -3.26 -1.75 12.27
N SER A 328 -2.66 -1.21 13.33
CA SER A 328 -2.34 -1.90 14.59
C SER A 328 -2.65 -0.97 15.76
N TYR A 329 -2.99 -1.54 16.92
CA TYR A 329 -3.24 -0.76 18.14
C TYR A 329 -2.05 0.11 18.53
N PHE A 330 -0.81 -0.38 18.32
CA PHE A 330 0.40 0.38 18.59
C PHE A 330 0.49 1.64 17.72
N VAL A 331 0.29 1.50 16.41
CA VAL A 331 0.33 2.64 15.46
C VAL A 331 -0.77 3.65 15.78
N GLN A 332 -1.99 3.19 16.05
CA GLN A 332 -3.10 4.10 16.37
C GLN A 332 -2.89 4.84 17.69
N ARG A 333 -2.33 4.17 18.71
CA ARG A 333 -1.92 4.81 19.95
C ARG A 333 -0.83 5.84 19.71
N GLN A 334 0.18 5.54 18.88
CA GLN A 334 1.23 6.51 18.58
C GLN A 334 0.70 7.76 17.86
N LEU A 335 -0.23 7.60 16.93
CA LEU A 335 -0.82 8.71 16.18
C LEU A 335 -1.72 9.61 17.02
N THR A 336 -2.38 9.06 18.04
CA THR A 336 -3.26 9.79 18.95
C THR A 336 -2.55 10.33 20.20
N SER A 337 -1.37 9.79 20.53
CA SER A 337 -0.60 10.23 21.69
C SER A 337 -0.24 11.72 21.59
N PRO A 338 -0.46 12.53 22.65
CA PRO A 338 -0.11 13.96 22.68
C PRO A 338 1.31 14.24 22.19
N LYS A 339 1.49 15.28 21.37
CA LYS A 339 2.82 15.76 21.00
C LYS A 339 3.35 16.57 22.18
N VAL A 340 4.42 16.09 22.80
CA VAL A 340 5.07 16.73 23.95
C VAL A 340 6.49 17.12 23.57
N SER A 341 6.91 18.33 23.95
CA SER A 341 8.30 18.76 23.82
C SER A 341 9.17 18.14 24.91
N ALA A 342 10.49 18.19 24.72
CA ALA A 342 11.43 17.72 25.74
C ALA A 342 11.31 18.54 27.03
N ASP A 343 11.06 19.84 26.92
CA ASP A 343 10.87 20.72 28.08
C ASP A 343 9.61 20.34 28.87
N GLN A 344 8.49 20.11 28.19
CA GLN A 344 7.27 19.63 28.85
C GLN A 344 7.49 18.28 29.57
N VAL A 345 8.33 17.42 28.99
CA VAL A 345 8.71 16.15 29.62
C VAL A 345 9.61 16.39 30.84
N ARG A 346 10.58 17.29 30.78
CA ARG A 346 11.44 17.65 31.91
C ARG A 346 10.63 18.27 33.06
N ASP A 347 9.74 19.19 32.74
CA ASP A 347 8.87 19.86 33.72
C ASP A 347 7.95 18.85 34.42
N ALA A 348 7.36 17.93 33.65
CA ALA A 348 6.53 16.87 34.23
C ALA A 348 7.33 15.89 35.11
N ILE A 349 8.59 15.60 34.77
CA ILE A 349 9.48 14.79 35.60
C ILE A 349 9.84 15.52 36.89
N ALA A 350 10.16 16.82 36.80
CA ALA A 350 10.47 17.65 37.96
C ALA A 350 9.25 17.75 38.91
N ALA A 351 8.06 18.02 38.37
CA ALA A 351 6.81 18.05 39.13
C ALA A 351 6.41 16.70 39.73
N ALA A 352 6.89 15.59 39.15
CA ALA A 352 6.68 14.25 39.65
C ALA A 352 7.85 13.75 40.54
N GLU A 353 8.75 14.63 40.98
CA GLU A 353 9.90 14.30 41.83
C GLU A 353 10.77 13.18 41.23
N GLY A 354 10.96 13.17 39.91
CA GLY A 354 11.72 12.15 39.20
C GLY A 354 10.92 10.90 38.82
N ASN A 355 9.65 10.78 39.23
CA ASN A 355 8.83 9.61 38.91
C ASN A 355 8.34 9.62 37.45
N ILE A 356 9.01 8.85 36.60
CA ILE A 356 8.72 8.74 35.17
C ILE A 356 7.30 8.20 34.90
N SER A 357 6.75 7.32 35.75
CA SER A 357 5.39 6.81 35.56
C SER A 357 4.35 7.89 35.80
N ALA A 358 4.53 8.69 36.85
CA ALA A 358 3.64 9.79 37.18
C ALA A 358 3.73 10.92 36.14
N ALA A 359 4.94 11.28 35.70
CA ALA A 359 5.16 12.24 34.62
C ALA A 359 4.54 11.79 33.29
N ALA A 360 4.67 10.51 32.93
CA ALA A 360 4.05 9.96 31.74
C ALA A 360 2.51 10.02 31.82
N LYS A 361 1.95 9.71 33.00
CA LYS A 361 0.50 9.77 33.25
C LYS A 361 -0.03 11.19 33.17
N SER A 362 0.64 12.19 33.75
CA SER A 362 0.21 13.60 33.70
C SER A 362 0.23 14.16 32.28
N LEU A 363 1.19 13.73 31.46
CA LEU A 363 1.29 14.11 30.06
C LEU A 363 0.40 13.29 29.11
N GLY A 364 -0.31 12.27 29.60
CA GLY A 364 -1.13 11.37 28.77
C GLY A 364 -0.30 10.57 27.75
N ILE A 365 0.96 10.27 28.05
CA ILE A 365 1.88 9.52 27.17
C ILE A 365 2.40 8.25 27.83
N SER A 366 2.99 7.35 27.05
CA SER A 366 3.68 6.17 27.62
C SER A 366 5.05 6.53 28.21
N ARG A 367 5.51 5.79 29.23
CA ARG A 367 6.89 5.90 29.75
C ARG A 367 7.97 5.81 28.66
N GLN A 368 7.77 4.92 27.69
CA GLN A 368 8.69 4.79 26.55
C GLN A 368 8.77 6.06 25.69
N LYS A 369 7.68 6.83 25.61
CA LYS A 369 7.64 8.10 24.87
C LYS A 369 8.41 9.19 25.61
N VAL A 370 8.32 9.24 26.94
CA VAL A 370 9.17 10.11 27.79
C VAL A 370 10.64 9.93 27.45
N TYR A 371 11.15 8.70 27.50
CA TYR A 371 12.56 8.43 27.19
C TYR A 371 12.94 8.80 25.75
N ARG A 372 12.09 8.49 24.76
CA ARG A 372 12.36 8.83 23.35
C ARG A 372 12.39 10.34 23.12
N THR A 373 11.46 11.09 23.71
CA THR A 373 11.42 12.55 23.58
C THR A 373 12.68 13.18 24.17
N LEU A 374 13.14 12.72 25.33
CA LEU A 374 14.39 13.20 25.93
C LEU A 374 15.63 12.79 25.14
N ALA A 375 15.64 11.58 24.57
CA ALA A 375 16.77 11.11 23.75
C ALA A 375 16.90 11.89 22.44
N ALA A 376 15.77 12.27 21.82
CA ALA A 376 15.74 13.06 20.59
C ALA A 376 16.22 14.51 20.81
N ASP A 377 16.17 15.01 22.04
CA ASP A 377 16.57 16.38 22.39
C ASP A 377 18.06 16.50 22.79
N LYS A 378 18.79 15.38 22.89
CA LYS A 378 20.22 15.43 23.17
C LYS A 378 20.99 15.91 21.93
N PRO A 379 21.77 16.99 22.00
CA PRO A 379 22.66 17.36 20.90
C PRO A 379 23.73 16.26 20.73
N GLY A 380 23.69 15.55 19.60
CA GLY A 380 24.70 14.55 19.21
C GLY A 380 24.24 13.08 19.06
N ALA A 381 22.94 12.76 19.14
CA ALA A 381 22.45 11.38 19.04
C ALA A 381 22.18 10.86 17.61
N SER A 382 22.83 11.42 16.57
CA SER A 382 22.78 10.91 15.18
C SER A 382 23.88 9.88 14.87
N GLY A 383 24.24 9.05 15.86
CA GLY A 383 25.17 7.94 15.64
C GLY A 383 25.46 7.17 16.91
N MET A 384 24.76 6.04 17.10
CA MET A 384 25.29 4.79 17.68
C MET A 384 24.21 3.68 17.61
N PRO A 385 24.56 2.42 17.30
CA PRO A 385 23.60 1.35 17.04
C PRO A 385 22.98 0.77 18.31
N HIS A 386 21.72 0.33 18.18
CA HIS A 386 21.03 -0.49 19.17
C HIS A 386 21.67 -1.88 19.30
N GLU A 387 22.47 -2.12 20.32
CA GLU A 387 22.59 -3.44 20.96
C GLU A 387 23.30 -3.34 22.32
N THR A 388 22.62 -3.63 23.43
CA THR A 388 22.88 -4.84 24.26
C THR A 388 22.05 -4.87 25.55
N ALA A 389 21.37 -6.01 25.72
CA ALA A 389 21.21 -6.79 26.93
C ALA A 389 20.78 -6.11 28.25
N LEU A 390 19.49 -6.31 28.58
CA LEU A 390 19.07 -6.63 29.93
C LEU A 390 19.88 -7.85 30.43
N ARG A 391 20.67 -7.67 31.48
CA ARG A 391 21.10 -8.76 32.36
C ARG A 391 20.56 -8.46 33.75
N GLU A 392 19.54 -9.23 34.12
CA GLU A 392 19.02 -9.31 35.49
C GLU A 392 20.15 -9.74 36.43
N GLN A 393 20.27 -9.02 37.54
CA GLN A 393 20.98 -9.46 38.72
C GLN A 393 20.02 -10.38 39.48
N ASP A 394 20.32 -11.68 39.50
CA ASP A 394 19.86 -12.58 40.56
C ASP A 394 21.09 -13.36 41.05
N GLY A 395 21.66 -12.88 42.15
CA GLY A 395 22.69 -13.56 42.91
C GLY A 395 22.04 -14.42 43.98
N ALA A 396 21.91 -15.73 43.71
CA ALA A 396 21.56 -16.72 44.72
C ALA A 396 22.65 -17.80 44.79
N SER A 397 23.48 -17.65 45.82
CA SER A 397 24.20 -18.66 46.61
C SER A 397 24.25 -20.11 46.08
N ARG A 398 25.46 -20.59 45.77
CA ARG A 398 25.85 -21.98 45.99
C ARG A 398 27.28 -22.05 46.53
N LEU A 399 27.40 -22.61 47.73
CA LEU A 399 28.65 -23.00 48.39
C LEU A 399 29.32 -24.19 47.67
N PRO A 400 30.64 -24.39 47.88
CA PRO A 400 31.44 -25.36 47.13
C PRO A 400 31.41 -26.75 47.78
N VAL A 401 31.60 -27.79 46.96
CA VAL A 401 32.06 -29.10 47.42
C VAL A 401 33.34 -29.40 46.65
N ALA A 402 34.43 -29.53 47.41
CA ALA A 402 35.74 -30.05 47.01
C ALA A 402 35.88 -31.46 47.62
N PRO A 403 36.94 -32.25 47.30
CA PRO A 403 38.07 -31.99 46.40
C PRO A 403 38.03 -32.76 45.07
#